data_AF-A0A1F7FWX5-F1
#
_entry.id   AF-A0A1F7FWX5-F1
#
_cell.length_a   1.000
_cell.length_b   1.000
_cell.length_c   1.000
_cell.angle_alpha   90.00
_cell.angle_beta   90.00
_cell.angle_gamma   90.00
#
_symmetry.space_group_name_H-M   'P 1'
#
loop_
_entity.id
_entity.type
_entity.pdbx_description
1 polymer ?
#
loop_
_entity_poly.entity_id
_entity_poly.type
_entity_poly.pdbx_seq_one_letter_code
_entity_poly.pdbx_strand_id
1 'polypeptide(L)' 'AFVAHCPQLDVSSCGKTVEEARANILTAVRLFLEEAARMGTLREILDEAGYVPEKGHECPPKLVSTESMAVSIEA' A
#
# COMPACT_ATOMS: atom_id res chain seq x y z
N ALA A 1 15.42 -10.00 -8.17
CA ALA A 1 14.50 -8.86 -8.17
C ALA A 1 13.72 -8.91 -6.86
N PHE A 2 13.57 -7.78 -6.19
CA PHE A 2 12.87 -7.65 -4.90
C PHE A 2 11.61 -6.82 -5.11
N VAL A 3 10.54 -7.18 -4.40
CA VAL A 3 9.26 -6.45 -4.42
C VAL A 3 9.01 -5.90 -3.02
N ALA A 4 8.53 -4.66 -2.96
CA ALA A 4 7.99 -4.06 -1.77
C ALA A 4 6.53 -3.70 -2.03
N HIS A 5 5.68 -3.93 -1.03
CA HIS A 5 4.24 -3.81 -1.14
C HIS A 5 3.70 -3.05 0.07
N CYS A 6 2.77 -2.12 -0.17
CA CYS A 6 1.97 -1.44 0.83
C CYS A 6 0.55 -2.02 0.73
N PRO A 7 0.20 -3.05 1.53
CA PRO A 7 -1.05 -3.77 1.38
C PRO A 7 -2.29 -2.90 1.59
N GLN A 8 -2.21 -1.91 2.47
CA GLN A 8 -3.33 -1.04 2.80
C GLN A 8 -3.77 -0.17 1.62
N LEU A 9 -2.85 0.20 0.71
CA LEU A 9 -3.14 1.04 -0.45
C LEU A 9 -3.09 0.26 -1.77
N ASP A 10 -2.84 -1.06 -1.71
CA ASP A 10 -2.58 -1.92 -2.86
C ASP A 10 -1.52 -1.37 -3.83
N VAL A 11 -0.50 -0.71 -3.27
CA VAL A 11 0.62 -0.14 -4.05
C VAL A 11 1.82 -1.06 -3.92
N SER A 12 2.38 -1.48 -5.06
CA SER A 12 3.62 -2.25 -5.10
C SER A 12 4.70 -1.55 -5.93
N SER A 13 5.95 -1.86 -5.64
CA SER A 13 7.10 -1.44 -6.43
C SER A 13 8.22 -2.46 -6.33
N CYS A 14 9.24 -2.37 -7.20
CA CYS A 14 10.32 -3.35 -7.27
C CYS A 14 11.70 -2.70 -7.44
N GLY A 15 12.74 -3.45 -7.10
CA GLY A 15 14.14 -3.06 -7.24
C GLY A 15 15.08 -4.25 -7.44
N LYS A 16 16.33 -3.97 -7.83
CA LYS A 16 17.38 -4.98 -7.94
C LYS A 16 17.95 -5.36 -6.58
N THR A 17 17.87 -4.46 -5.59
CA THR A 17 18.21 -4.72 -4.18
C THR A 17 17.02 -4.43 -3.25
N VAL A 18 17.13 -4.85 -1.98
CA VAL A 18 16.13 -4.56 -0.94
C VAL A 18 16.00 -3.06 -0.70
N GLU A 19 17.12 -2.34 -0.68
CA GLU A 19 17.19 -0.89 -0.48
C GLU A 19 16.51 -0.15 -1.62
N GLU A 20 16.76 -0.59 -2.87
CA GLU A 20 16.12 -0.02 -4.04
C GLU A 20 14.61 -0.26 -4.03
N ALA A 21 14.16 -1.49 -3.75
CA ALA A 21 12.73 -1.79 -3.65
C ALA A 21 12.04 -0.95 -2.56
N ARG A 22 12.71 -0.75 -1.42
CA ARG A 22 12.23 0.10 -0.32
C ARG A 22 12.16 1.58 -0.71
N ALA A 23 13.15 2.11 -1.41
CA ALA A 23 13.13 3.49 -1.89
C ALA A 23 12.02 3.71 -2.94
N ASN A 24 11.83 2.73 -3.82
CA ASN A 24 10.86 2.80 -4.90
C ASN A 24 9.42 2.74 -4.36
N ILE A 25 9.11 1.87 -3.38
CA ILE A 25 7.76 1.82 -2.79
C ILE A 25 7.39 3.11 -2.05
N LEU A 26 8.33 3.73 -1.33
CA LEU A 26 8.07 5.01 -0.65
C LEU A 26 7.74 6.12 -1.65
N THR A 27 8.46 6.14 -2.77
CA THR A 27 8.20 7.08 -3.87
C THR A 27 6.83 6.81 -4.50
N ALA A 28 6.51 5.54 -4.79
CA ALA A 28 5.25 5.14 -5.40
C ALA A 28 4.04 5.52 -4.52
N VAL A 29 4.10 5.22 -3.22
CA VAL A 29 3.03 5.57 -2.26
C VAL A 29 2.86 7.09 -2.16
N ARG A 30 3.95 7.86 -2.10
CA ARG A 30 3.86 9.33 -2.07
C ARG A 30 3.15 9.86 -3.33
N LEU A 31 3.61 9.44 -4.51
CA LEU A 31 3.02 9.89 -5.78
C LEU A 31 1.54 9.49 -5.90
N PHE A 32 1.20 8.28 -5.45
CA PHE A 32 -0.19 7.82 -5.41
C PHE A 32 -1.08 8.74 -4.57
N LEU A 33 -0.66 9.06 -3.34
CA LEU A 33 -1.42 9.93 -2.43
C LEU A 33 -1.52 11.37 -2.94
N GLU A 34 -0.43 11.91 -3.49
CA GLU A 34 -0.41 13.25 -4.10
C GLU A 34 -1.37 13.34 -5.29
N GLU A 35 -1.39 12.33 -6.15
CA GLU A 35 -2.26 12.28 -7.33
C GLU A 35 -3.73 12.09 -6.93
N ALA A 36 -4.02 11.20 -5.97
CA ALA A 36 -5.35 11.04 -5.41
C ALA A 36 -5.88 12.34 -4.79
N ALA A 37 -5.01 13.11 -4.10
CA ALA A 37 -5.38 14.42 -3.56
C ALA A 37 -5.70 15.41 -4.69
N ARG A 38 -4.86 15.44 -5.74
CA ARG A 38 -5.05 16.29 -6.92
C ARG A 38 -6.35 15.99 -7.65
N MET A 39 -6.75 14.72 -7.71
CA MET A 39 -7.99 14.26 -8.32
C MET A 39 -9.22 14.45 -7.43
N GLY A 40 -9.04 14.81 -6.15
CA GLY A 40 -10.12 14.94 -5.18
C GLY A 40 -10.67 13.59 -4.68
N THR A 41 -9.99 12.48 -4.94
CA THR A 41 -10.43 11.11 -4.59
C THR A 41 -9.72 10.55 -3.36
N LEU A 42 -8.75 11.28 -2.79
CA LEU A 42 -7.95 10.80 -1.66
C LEU A 42 -8.80 10.33 -0.48
N ARG A 43 -9.85 11.08 -0.13
CA ARG A 43 -10.68 10.74 1.03
C ARG A 43 -11.42 9.42 0.84
N GLU A 44 -12.03 9.25 -0.33
CA GLU A 44 -12.75 8.03 -0.70
C GLU A 44 -11.81 6.82 -0.68
N ILE A 45 -10.63 6.94 -1.28
CA ILE A 45 -9.62 5.88 -1.29
C ILE A 45 -9.18 5.49 0.13
N LEU A 46 -8.94 6.48 1.00
CA LEU A 46 -8.53 6.22 2.38
C LEU A 46 -9.66 5.56 3.19
N ASP A 47 -10.90 6.00 2.99
CA ASP A 47 -12.08 5.40 3.64
C ASP A 47 -12.28 3.94 3.16
N GLU A 48 -12.13 3.66 1.86
CA GLU A 48 -12.18 2.30 1.28
C GLU A 48 -11.04 1.40 1.77
N ALA A 49 -9.85 1.97 1.93
CA ALA A 49 -8.68 1.30 2.51
C ALA A 49 -8.80 1.08 4.03
N GLY A 50 -9.87 1.56 4.67
CA GLY A 50 -10.14 1.40 6.10
C GLY A 50 -9.28 2.30 6.98
N TYR A 51 -8.76 3.41 6.44
CA TYR A 51 -8.10 4.43 7.25
C TYR A 51 -9.14 5.15 8.11
N VAL A 52 -8.76 5.46 9.35
CA VAL A 52 -9.61 6.17 10.30
C VAL A 52 -8.95 7.49 10.67
N PRO A 53 -9.65 8.64 10.58
CA PRO A 53 -9.09 9.91 11.02
C PRO A 53 -8.98 9.94 12.55
N GLU A 54 -7.76 10.11 13.06
CA GLU A 54 -7.47 10.25 14.49
C GLU A 54 -6.58 11.49 14.73
N LYS A 55 -7.09 12.46 15.50
CA LYS A 55 -6.35 13.67 15.94
C LYS A 55 -5.60 14.41 14.81
N GLY A 56 -6.18 14.46 13.61
CA GLY A 56 -5.59 15.15 12.45
C GLY A 56 -4.64 14.29 11.61
N HIS A 57 -4.58 12.98 11.85
CA HIS A 57 -3.85 12.01 11.04
C HIS A 57 -4.78 10.92 10.52
N GLU A 58 -4.46 10.32 9.38
CA GLU A 58 -5.16 9.16 8.83
C GLU A 58 -4.45 7.89 9.31
N CYS A 59 -5.13 7.08 10.13
CA CYS A 59 -4.55 5.89 10.73
C CYS A 59 -4.91 4.65 9.91
N PRO A 60 -3.92 3.85 9.44
CA PRO A 60 -4.21 2.65 8.67
C PRO A 60 -4.85 1.56 9.54
N PRO A 61 -5.58 0.61 8.94
CA PRO A 61 -6.04 -0.57 9.64
C PRO A 61 -4.84 -1.38 10.17
N LYS A 62 -5.02 -1.99 11.35
CA LYS A 62 -4.00 -2.83 11.98
C LYS A 62 -3.98 -4.21 11.32
N LEU A 63 -2.81 -4.60 10.82
CA LEU A 63 -2.56 -5.96 10.36
C LEU A 63 -2.61 -6.93 11.55
N VAL A 64 -3.44 -7.97 11.47
CA VAL A 64 -3.60 -8.96 12.54
C VAL A 64 -2.57 -10.08 12.42
N SER A 65 -2.47 -10.71 11.24
CA SER A 65 -1.54 -11.79 10.95
C SER A 65 -1.27 -11.90 9.44
N THR A 66 -0.17 -12.56 9.08
CA THR A 66 0.11 -13.00 7.71
C THR A 66 0.29 -14.51 7.71
N GLU A 67 -0.40 -15.19 6.79
CA GLU A 67 -0.34 -16.64 6.63
C GLU A 67 0.00 -16.98 5.18
N SER A 68 0.87 -17.97 4.97
CA SER A 68 1.18 -18.48 3.64
C SER A 68 0.26 -19.66 3.34
N MET A 69 -0.50 -19.60 2.25
CA MET A 69 -1.35 -20.70 1.79
C MET A 69 -0.85 -21.22 0.46
N ALA A 70 -0.69 -22.54 0.35
CA ALA A 70 -0.48 -23.19 -0.94
C ALA A 70 -1.83 -23.32 -1.64
N VAL A 71 -1.93 -22.81 -2.87
CA VAL A 71 -3.14 -22.94 -3.70
C VAL A 71 -2.83 -23.92 -4.84
N SER A 72 -3.64 -24.97 -4.96
CA SER A 72 -3.61 -25.89 -6.10
C SER A 72 -4.79 -25.56 -7.01
N ILE A 73 -4.50 -25.33 -8.29
CA ILE A 73 -5.53 -25.12 -9.31
C ILE A 73 -5.57 -26.41 -10.14
N GLU A 74 -6.70 -27.10 -10.16
CA GLU A 74 -6.92 -28.19 -11.11
C GLU A 74 -7.25 -27.57 -12.48
N ALA A 75 -6.53 -28.01 -13.51
CA ALA A 75 -6.65 -27.54 -14.88
C ALA A 75 -7.83 -28.19 -15.62
#